data_AF-A0A1F1XKK7-F1
#
_entry.id   AF-A0A1F1XKK7-F1
#
_cell.length_a   1.000
_cell.length_b   1.000
_cell.length_c   1.000
_cell.angle_alpha   90.00
_cell.angle_beta   90.00
_cell.angle_gamma   90.00
#
_symmetry.space_group_name_H-M   'P 1'
#
loop_
_entity.id
_entity.type
_entity.pdbx_description
1 polymer ?
#
loop_
_entity_poly.entity_id
_entity_poly.type
_entity_poly.pdbx_seq_one_letter_code
_entity_poly.pdbx_strand_id
1 'polypeptide(L)'
;MTDQAALSPHDRRSFFRGLGVAGAAALTGLAVPTVLAPRASAVPVDGFNQKISREEVIERAHTWVDAPRPYSMEAFDVGPEDDPNTLWRQDCSGFVSMALAIRDTDNPTGFTTETLHPDGGYGITHAITKEELLPGDFILQRNADSSSGVGHVVLFNGWADGGGYHLLEQSYGAGGTTARVADYPYDGMPEYHPFRYDNIVD
;
A
#
# COMPACT_ATOMS: atom_id res chain seq x y z
N MET A 1 -19.28 49.07 -61.59
CA MET A 1 -19.45 48.20 -62.76
C MET A 1 -19.56 46.79 -62.21
N THR A 2 -20.77 46.37 -61.83
CA THR A 2 -21.71 45.58 -62.68
C THR A 2 -21.16 44.17 -62.94
N ASP A 3 -21.84 43.06 -62.66
CA ASP A 3 -23.21 42.84 -62.19
C ASP A 3 -23.42 41.30 -62.00
N GLN A 4 -24.48 40.93 -61.29
CA GLN A 4 -25.29 39.68 -61.41
C GLN A 4 -24.77 38.37 -60.80
N ALA A 5 -25.59 37.48 -60.22
CA ALA A 5 -27.05 37.44 -60.08
C ALA A 5 -27.47 36.50 -58.93
N ALA A 6 -28.67 36.74 -58.43
CA ALA A 6 -29.42 35.93 -57.47
C ALA A 6 -30.02 34.66 -58.12
N LEU A 7 -30.39 33.69 -57.27
CA LEU A 7 -31.71 33.02 -57.16
C LEU A 7 -31.60 31.52 -56.79
N SER A 8 -32.30 31.18 -55.70
CA SER A 8 -32.70 29.85 -55.20
C SER A 8 -34.02 29.40 -55.88
N PRO A 9 -34.64 28.23 -55.61
CA PRO A 9 -34.20 26.88 -55.17
C PRO A 9 -34.67 25.79 -56.16
N HIS A 10 -34.12 24.56 -56.09
CA HIS A 10 -34.92 23.36 -56.37
C HIS A 10 -34.49 22.15 -55.52
N ASP A 11 -35.48 21.72 -54.76
CA ASP A 11 -35.66 20.54 -53.94
C ASP A 11 -35.29 19.23 -54.66
N ARG A 12 -34.41 18.40 -54.09
CA ARG A 12 -34.37 16.94 -54.33
C ARG A 12 -33.81 16.18 -53.14
N ARG A 13 -34.74 15.63 -52.35
CA ARG A 13 -34.55 14.55 -51.38
C ARG A 13 -33.86 13.34 -52.03
N SER A 14 -32.77 12.88 -51.44
CA SER A 14 -32.21 11.54 -51.67
C SER A 14 -31.65 10.97 -50.37
N PHE A 15 -32.12 9.75 -50.09
CA PHE A 15 -31.83 8.92 -48.93
C PHE A 15 -30.34 8.61 -48.80
N PHE A 16 -29.73 8.94 -47.65
CA PHE A 16 -28.47 8.32 -47.24
C PHE A 16 -28.77 7.03 -46.48
N ARG A 17 -28.35 5.91 -47.07
CA ARG A 17 -28.20 4.61 -46.40
C ARG A 17 -27.23 4.78 -45.24
N GLY A 18 -27.68 4.44 -44.04
CA GLY A 18 -26.84 4.37 -42.85
C GLY A 18 -25.73 3.34 -43.03
N LEU A 19 -24.49 3.79 -42.90
CA LEU A 19 -23.35 2.92 -42.61
C LEU A 19 -23.26 2.87 -41.08
N GLY A 20 -23.71 1.77 -40.50
CA GLY A 20 -23.53 1.52 -39.07
C GLY A 20 -22.04 1.35 -38.78
N VAL A 21 -21.44 2.35 -38.14
CA VAL A 21 -20.15 2.19 -37.47
C VAL A 21 -20.45 1.49 -36.16
N ALA A 22 -20.16 0.19 -36.10
CA ALA A 22 -20.07 -0.52 -34.83
C ALA A 22 -18.86 0.05 -34.08
N GLY A 23 -19.12 0.99 -33.18
CA GLY A 23 -18.13 1.43 -32.21
C GLY A 23 -17.83 0.27 -31.26
N ALA A 24 -16.65 -0.32 -31.38
CA ALA A 24 -16.12 -1.17 -30.32
C ALA A 24 -15.83 -0.25 -29.12
N ALA A 25 -16.73 -0.28 -28.13
CA ALA A 25 -16.43 0.27 -26.82
C ALA A 25 -15.31 -0.57 -26.21
N ALA A 26 -14.09 -0.04 -26.20
CA ALA A 26 -13.02 -0.58 -25.37
C ALA A 26 -13.45 -0.35 -23.91
N LEU A 27 -13.91 -1.41 -23.26
CA LEU A 27 -14.03 -1.44 -21.81
C LEU A 27 -12.60 -1.45 -21.26
N THR A 28 -12.02 -0.27 -21.04
CA THR A 28 -10.87 -0.14 -20.13
C THR A 28 -11.41 -0.41 -18.74
N GLY A 29 -11.39 -1.68 -18.33
CA GLY A 29 -11.65 -2.04 -16.94
C GLY A 29 -10.59 -1.37 -16.08
N LEU A 30 -10.95 -0.31 -15.38
CA LEU A 30 -10.20 0.16 -14.24
C LEU A 30 -10.20 -0.99 -13.24
N ALA A 31 -9.07 -1.66 -13.09
CA ALA A 31 -8.86 -2.55 -11.97
C ALA A 31 -9.04 -1.71 -10.70
N VAL A 32 -10.14 -1.93 -9.98
CA VAL A 32 -10.38 -1.29 -8.71
C VAL A 32 -9.24 -1.74 -7.79
N PRO A 33 -8.54 -0.80 -7.11
CA PRO A 33 -7.55 -1.18 -6.13
C PRO A 33 -8.31 -1.89 -5.02
N THR A 34 -8.17 -3.20 -4.96
CA THR A 34 -8.90 -4.01 -3.99
C THR A 34 -8.23 -3.78 -2.65
N VAL A 35 -8.79 -2.87 -1.85
CA VAL A 35 -8.49 -2.80 -0.42
C VAL A 35 -8.76 -4.18 0.15
N LEU A 36 -7.74 -4.78 0.77
CA LEU A 36 -7.91 -6.07 1.41
C LEU A 36 -8.53 -5.84 2.78
N ALA A 37 -9.71 -6.42 2.98
CA ALA A 37 -10.31 -6.56 4.30
C ALA A 37 -9.81 -7.87 4.93
N PRO A 38 -9.58 -7.91 6.25
CA PRO A 38 -9.15 -9.12 6.92
C PRO A 38 -10.26 -10.18 6.88
N ARG A 39 -9.88 -11.47 6.79
CA ARG A 39 -10.80 -12.57 7.11
C ARG A 39 -10.68 -12.93 8.59
N ALA A 40 -11.71 -13.60 9.10
CA ALA A 40 -11.97 -13.73 10.55
C ALA A 40 -11.00 -14.62 11.35
N SER A 41 -9.79 -14.91 10.86
CA SER A 41 -8.70 -15.54 11.63
C SER A 41 -7.38 -15.27 10.93
N ALA A 42 -6.45 -14.62 11.62
CA ALA A 42 -5.08 -14.46 11.12
C ALA A 42 -4.40 -15.83 11.07
N VAL A 43 -3.80 -16.17 9.93
CA VAL A 43 -3.16 -17.46 9.72
C VAL A 43 -1.76 -17.47 10.36
N PRO A 44 -1.41 -18.48 11.18
CA PRO A 44 -0.02 -18.70 11.59
C PRO A 44 0.83 -19.00 10.35
N VAL A 45 1.94 -18.27 10.18
CA VAL A 45 2.88 -18.55 9.09
C VAL A 45 3.71 -19.80 9.38
N ASP A 46 4.21 -20.47 8.33
CA ASP A 46 5.08 -21.66 8.42
C ASP A 46 6.44 -21.40 9.11
N GLY A 47 6.72 -20.14 9.47
CA GLY A 47 7.90 -19.69 10.18
C GLY A 47 8.24 -18.24 9.84
N PHE A 48 9.22 -17.67 10.54
CA PHE A 48 9.69 -16.30 10.24
C PHE A 48 10.58 -16.27 8.99
N ASN A 49 10.56 -15.13 8.30
CA ASN A 49 11.33 -14.87 7.09
C ASN A 49 11.05 -15.84 5.93
N GLN A 50 9.89 -16.51 5.95
CA GLN A 50 9.47 -17.42 4.88
C GLN A 50 8.66 -16.66 3.83
N LYS A 51 8.26 -17.39 2.79
CA LYS A 51 7.30 -16.91 1.80
C LYS A 51 5.96 -16.59 2.46
N ILE A 52 5.36 -15.49 2.06
CA ILE A 52 4.09 -15.00 2.59
C ILE A 52 3.25 -14.39 1.45
N SER A 53 1.94 -14.54 1.51
CA SER A 53 1.01 -13.88 0.60
C SER A 53 0.66 -12.47 1.07
N ARG A 54 0.22 -11.60 0.17
CA ARG A 54 -0.30 -10.28 0.53
C ARG A 54 -1.49 -10.35 1.47
N GLU A 55 -2.36 -11.35 1.26
CA GLU A 55 -3.51 -11.58 2.12
C GLU A 55 -3.05 -11.86 3.56
N GLU A 56 -2.09 -12.77 3.76
CA GLU A 56 -1.54 -13.07 5.09
C GLU A 56 -0.90 -11.83 5.73
N VAL A 57 -0.15 -11.01 4.97
CA VAL A 57 0.44 -9.76 5.50
C VAL A 57 -0.65 -8.84 6.07
N ILE A 58 -1.73 -8.63 5.31
CA ILE A 58 -2.83 -7.75 5.74
C ILE A 58 -3.60 -8.35 6.91
N GLU A 59 -3.90 -9.65 6.90
CA GLU A 59 -4.57 -10.32 8.03
C GLU A 59 -3.76 -10.22 9.33
N ARG A 60 -2.44 -10.40 9.24
CA ARG A 60 -1.53 -10.26 10.39
C ARG A 60 -1.52 -8.83 10.91
N ALA A 61 -1.43 -7.83 10.03
CA ALA A 61 -1.51 -6.42 10.39
C ALA A 61 -2.82 -6.11 11.16
N HIS A 62 -3.95 -6.70 10.73
CA HIS A 62 -5.23 -6.50 11.38
C HIS A 62 -5.32 -7.02 12.81
N THR A 63 -4.44 -7.93 13.24
CA THR A 63 -4.38 -8.40 14.63
C THR A 63 -4.14 -7.25 15.62
N TRP A 64 -3.33 -6.25 15.24
CA TRP A 64 -3.12 -5.07 16.06
C TRP A 64 -4.04 -3.90 15.70
N VAL A 65 -4.53 -3.81 14.46
CA VAL A 65 -5.50 -2.76 14.08
C VAL A 65 -6.84 -2.96 14.79
N ASP A 66 -7.31 -4.20 14.87
CA ASP A 66 -8.61 -4.55 15.46
C ASP A 66 -8.53 -4.60 17.00
N ALA A 67 -7.32 -4.75 17.56
CA ALA A 67 -7.01 -4.64 18.98
C ALA A 67 -5.79 -3.71 19.20
N PRO A 68 -6.00 -2.38 19.13
CA PRO A 68 -4.94 -1.38 19.11
C PRO A 68 -3.92 -1.50 20.25
N ARG A 69 -2.64 -1.45 19.88
CA ARG A 69 -1.52 -1.39 20.82
C ARG A 69 -1.00 0.04 20.94
N PRO A 70 -0.71 0.54 22.15
CA PRO A 70 -0.12 1.86 22.31
C PRO A 70 1.25 1.91 21.63
N TYR A 71 1.58 3.06 21.04
CA TYR A 71 2.92 3.23 20.47
C TYR A 71 3.97 3.32 21.58
N SER A 72 5.02 2.52 21.49
CA SER A 72 6.17 2.56 22.39
C SER A 72 7.40 1.95 21.73
N MET A 73 8.51 2.70 21.71
CA MET A 73 9.78 2.20 21.23
C MET A 73 10.43 1.14 22.15
N GLU A 74 9.93 1.03 23.39
CA GLU A 74 10.50 0.23 24.48
C GLU A 74 9.63 -0.96 24.87
N ALA A 75 8.39 -1.02 24.40
CA ALA A 75 7.45 -2.08 24.73
C ALA A 75 7.29 -3.08 23.58
N PHE A 76 6.81 -4.26 23.96
CA PHE A 76 6.65 -5.39 23.06
C PHE A 76 5.29 -6.04 23.30
N ASP A 77 4.74 -6.70 22.28
CA ASP A 77 3.52 -7.47 22.39
C ASP A 77 3.57 -8.73 21.55
N VAL A 78 2.65 -9.64 21.81
CA VAL A 78 2.43 -10.82 20.95
C VAL A 78 1.79 -10.41 19.64
N GLY A 79 2.14 -11.13 18.58
CA GLY A 79 1.51 -11.02 17.28
C GLY A 79 0.35 -12.00 17.12
N PRO A 80 -0.06 -12.29 15.88
CA PRO A 80 -1.04 -13.32 15.54
C PRO A 80 -0.69 -14.71 16.08
N GLU A 81 0.59 -14.95 16.39
CA GLU A 81 1.06 -16.20 16.97
C GLU A 81 0.52 -16.46 18.38
N ASP A 82 0.13 -15.41 19.12
CA ASP A 82 -0.30 -15.46 20.53
C ASP A 82 0.67 -16.27 21.44
N ASP A 83 1.97 -16.24 21.11
CA ASP A 83 3.03 -16.92 21.86
C ASP A 83 3.85 -15.90 22.66
N PRO A 84 3.92 -16.00 24.01
CA PRO A 84 4.68 -15.07 24.83
C PRO A 84 6.20 -15.12 24.60
N ASN A 85 6.71 -16.13 23.88
CA ASN A 85 8.12 -16.21 23.48
C ASN A 85 8.38 -15.57 22.10
N THR A 86 7.32 -15.14 21.42
CA THR A 86 7.35 -14.46 20.13
C THR A 86 6.78 -13.06 20.29
N LEU A 87 7.67 -12.10 20.47
CA LEU A 87 7.31 -10.71 20.74
C LEU A 87 7.75 -9.79 19.60
N TRP A 88 6.96 -8.76 19.36
CA TRP A 88 7.20 -7.71 18.36
C TRP A 88 7.26 -6.35 19.04
N ARG A 89 8.16 -5.47 18.58
CA ARG A 89 8.22 -4.08 19.09
C ARG A 89 6.93 -3.33 18.78
N GLN A 90 6.42 -2.59 19.75
CA GLN A 90 5.20 -1.76 19.61
C GLN A 90 5.51 -0.41 18.95
N ASP A 91 6.25 -0.41 17.84
CA ASP A 91 6.53 0.77 17.03
C ASP A 91 6.24 0.54 15.54
N CYS A 92 6.45 1.56 14.71
CA CYS A 92 6.13 1.51 13.29
C CYS A 92 6.81 0.33 12.58
N SER A 93 8.12 0.16 12.76
CA SER A 93 8.88 -0.93 12.14
C SER A 93 8.59 -2.30 12.72
N GLY A 94 8.30 -2.39 14.02
CA GLY A 94 7.91 -3.63 14.68
C GLY A 94 6.53 -4.10 14.23
N PHE A 95 5.58 -3.18 14.03
CA PHE A 95 4.28 -3.48 13.43
C PHE A 95 4.40 -4.03 12.00
N VAL A 96 5.20 -3.39 11.15
CA VAL A 96 5.42 -3.88 9.77
C VAL A 96 6.17 -5.22 9.78
N SER A 97 7.15 -5.40 10.67
CA SER A 97 7.86 -6.67 10.84
C SER A 97 6.92 -7.79 11.30
N MET A 98 6.00 -7.49 12.22
CA MET A 98 4.96 -8.41 12.67
C MET A 98 4.05 -8.81 11.51
N ALA A 99 3.55 -7.85 10.74
CA ALA A 99 2.68 -8.12 9.60
C ALA A 99 3.37 -9.00 8.54
N LEU A 100 4.64 -8.71 8.23
CA LEU A 100 5.44 -9.49 7.28
C LEU A 100 5.98 -10.81 7.85
N ALA A 101 5.82 -11.06 9.16
CA ALA A 101 6.43 -12.19 9.88
C ALA A 101 7.96 -12.28 9.74
N ILE A 102 8.66 -11.14 9.80
CA ILE A 102 10.11 -11.07 9.58
C ILE A 102 10.88 -10.70 10.84
N ARG A 103 11.95 -11.45 11.13
CA ARG A 103 12.82 -11.24 12.30
C ARG A 103 14.27 -11.19 11.87
N ASP A 104 15.01 -10.25 12.43
CA ASP A 104 16.45 -10.23 12.31
C ASP A 104 17.05 -11.26 13.29
N THR A 105 18.20 -11.84 12.92
CA THR A 105 18.94 -12.77 13.79
C THR A 105 19.40 -12.08 15.07
N ASP A 106 19.86 -10.82 14.95
CA ASP A 106 20.35 -10.04 16.09
C ASP A 106 19.22 -9.27 16.79
N ASN A 107 18.09 -9.06 16.10
CA ASN A 107 16.89 -8.47 16.66
C ASN A 107 15.67 -9.38 16.43
N PRO A 108 15.42 -10.33 17.34
CA PRO A 108 14.29 -11.23 17.24
C PRO A 108 12.96 -10.53 17.53
N THR A 109 12.89 -9.20 17.66
CA THR A 109 11.61 -8.48 17.85
C THR A 109 11.17 -7.68 16.63
N GLY A 110 11.84 -7.89 15.50
CA GLY A 110 11.54 -7.28 14.21
C GLY A 110 12.70 -6.47 13.67
N PHE A 111 12.56 -6.02 12.42
CA PHE A 111 13.48 -5.08 11.80
C PHE A 111 13.16 -3.65 12.24
N THR A 112 14.10 -2.75 11.98
CA THR A 112 13.95 -1.30 12.16
C THR A 112 13.69 -0.65 10.79
N THR A 113 13.24 0.59 10.77
CA THR A 113 13.18 1.41 9.54
C THR A 113 14.52 1.49 8.80
N GLU A 114 15.66 1.42 9.50
CA GLU A 114 16.98 1.34 8.89
C GLU A 114 17.20 0.00 8.18
N THR A 115 16.91 -1.10 8.87
CA THR A 115 17.23 -2.45 8.41
C THR A 115 16.18 -3.03 7.45
N LEU A 116 14.97 -2.46 7.44
CA LEU A 116 13.93 -2.70 6.43
C LEU A 116 14.25 -2.04 5.09
N HIS A 117 15.03 -0.97 5.07
CA HIS A 117 15.40 -0.30 3.82
C HIS A 117 16.36 -1.19 3.01
N PRO A 118 16.32 -1.20 1.67
CA PRO A 118 17.25 -1.98 0.84
C PRO A 118 18.74 -1.70 1.14
N ASP A 119 19.07 -0.44 1.43
CA ASP A 119 20.42 -0.01 1.84
C ASP A 119 20.75 -0.30 3.32
N GLY A 120 19.83 -0.90 4.06
CA GLY A 120 19.96 -1.27 5.47
C GLY A 120 20.89 -2.46 5.74
N GLY A 121 21.40 -3.11 4.69
CA GLY A 121 22.41 -4.16 4.77
C GLY A 121 21.88 -5.60 4.88
N TYR A 122 20.55 -5.79 4.87
CA TYR A 122 19.94 -7.12 5.01
C TYR A 122 19.47 -7.73 3.68
N GLY A 123 19.21 -6.90 2.66
CA GLY A 123 18.82 -7.38 1.33
C GLY A 123 17.56 -8.25 1.34
N ILE A 124 16.56 -7.84 2.14
CA ILE A 124 15.27 -8.53 2.28
C ILE A 124 14.13 -7.80 1.57
N THR A 125 14.39 -6.61 1.06
CA THR A 125 13.39 -5.73 0.43
C THR A 125 14.01 -5.06 -0.79
N HIS A 126 13.15 -4.63 -1.71
CA HIS A 126 13.53 -3.84 -2.87
C HIS A 126 12.62 -2.63 -3.05
N ALA A 127 13.15 -1.59 -3.68
CA ALA A 127 12.36 -0.44 -4.10
C ALA A 127 11.41 -0.84 -5.23
N ILE A 128 10.19 -0.31 -5.17
CA ILE A 128 9.18 -0.41 -6.23
C ILE A 128 8.77 1.00 -6.66
N THR A 129 8.00 1.11 -7.73
CA THR A 129 7.37 2.37 -8.14
C THR A 129 6.01 2.53 -7.48
N LYS A 130 5.45 3.75 -7.52
CA LYS A 130 4.10 4.04 -7.04
C LYS A 130 3.06 3.16 -7.75
N GLU A 131 3.23 2.94 -9.05
CA GLU A 131 2.32 2.19 -9.91
C GLU A 131 2.36 0.68 -9.64
N GLU A 132 3.43 0.20 -9.01
CA GLU A 132 3.60 -1.21 -8.62
C GLU A 132 3.03 -1.53 -7.24
N LEU A 133 2.58 -0.54 -6.47
CA LEU A 133 2.04 -0.73 -5.13
C LEU A 133 0.81 -1.64 -5.13
N LEU A 134 0.90 -2.68 -4.31
CA LEU A 134 -0.16 -3.62 -4.00
C LEU A 134 -0.30 -3.73 -2.48
N PRO A 135 -1.50 -4.08 -1.96
CA PRO A 135 -1.67 -4.37 -0.53
C PRO A 135 -0.57 -5.29 0.02
N GLY A 136 -0.06 -4.96 1.20
CA GLY A 136 1.05 -5.68 1.84
C GLY A 136 2.44 -5.16 1.48
N ASP A 137 2.58 -4.30 0.46
CA ASP A 137 3.78 -3.47 0.30
C ASP A 137 3.83 -2.38 1.38
N PHE A 138 4.97 -1.73 1.56
CA PHE A 138 5.15 -0.71 2.59
C PHE A 138 5.76 0.57 2.04
N ILE A 139 5.43 1.68 2.69
CA ILE A 139 5.94 3.01 2.37
C ILE A 139 6.80 3.44 3.55
N LEU A 140 8.08 3.76 3.29
CA LEU A 140 9.12 3.94 4.29
C LEU A 140 9.88 5.24 4.07
N GLN A 141 10.05 6.00 5.14
CA GLN A 141 11.14 6.97 5.31
C GLN A 141 12.18 6.34 6.23
N ARG A 142 13.41 6.20 5.73
CA ARG A 142 14.54 5.70 6.52
C ARG A 142 15.02 6.75 7.54
N ASN A 143 15.54 6.34 8.70
CA ASN A 143 15.99 7.29 9.74
C ASN A 143 17.11 8.19 9.23
N ALA A 144 18.06 7.64 8.47
CA ALA A 144 19.17 8.38 7.88
C ALA A 144 18.71 9.51 6.93
N ASP A 145 17.53 9.37 6.32
CA ASP A 145 16.95 10.34 5.40
C ASP A 145 15.97 11.30 6.11
N SER A 146 15.67 11.05 7.39
CA SER A 146 14.76 11.85 8.20
C SER A 146 15.45 13.07 8.81
N SER A 147 14.80 14.23 8.70
CA SER A 147 15.26 15.47 9.34
C SER A 147 15.24 15.41 10.87
N SER A 148 14.44 14.52 11.46
CA SER A 148 14.37 14.31 12.91
C SER A 148 15.32 13.23 13.43
N GLY A 149 15.99 12.49 12.53
CA GLY A 149 16.77 11.30 12.86
C GLY A 149 15.92 10.09 13.24
N VAL A 150 14.59 10.18 13.11
CA VAL A 150 13.63 9.09 13.31
C VAL A 150 12.83 8.94 12.02
N GLY A 151 12.91 7.77 11.40
CA GLY A 151 12.15 7.38 10.23
C GLY A 151 10.80 6.77 10.64
N HIS A 152 9.99 6.44 9.65
CA HIS A 152 8.66 5.88 9.85
C HIS A 152 8.29 4.98 8.69
N VAL A 153 7.45 3.99 8.96
CA VAL A 153 6.99 3.01 7.97
C VAL A 153 5.53 2.66 8.18
N VAL A 154 4.82 2.50 7.08
CA VAL A 154 3.40 2.13 7.05
C VAL A 154 3.15 1.04 6.01
N LEU A 155 2.13 0.22 6.22
CA LEU A 155 1.66 -0.75 5.22
C LEU A 155 0.66 -0.09 4.27
N PHE A 156 0.86 -0.30 2.98
CA PHE A 156 -0.12 0.04 1.97
C PHE A 156 -1.22 -1.02 1.93
N ASN A 157 -2.48 -0.60 1.94
CA ASN A 157 -3.65 -1.47 1.84
C ASN A 157 -4.62 -1.04 0.73
N GLY A 158 -4.09 -0.47 -0.36
CA GLY A 158 -4.87 -0.09 -1.55
C GLY A 158 -5.09 1.42 -1.69
N TRP A 159 -5.33 1.86 -2.92
CA TRP A 159 -5.65 3.26 -3.22
C TRP A 159 -7.08 3.62 -2.78
N ALA A 160 -7.25 4.86 -2.35
CA ALA A 160 -8.55 5.45 -2.06
C ALA A 160 -8.95 6.40 -3.19
N ASP A 161 -10.24 6.77 -3.22
CA ASP A 161 -10.71 7.82 -4.12
C ASP A 161 -9.98 9.16 -3.82
N GLY A 162 -9.84 10.01 -4.84
CA GLY A 162 -9.26 11.35 -4.67
C GLY A 162 -7.73 11.40 -4.54
N GLY A 163 -7.02 10.30 -4.81
CA GLY A 163 -5.56 10.27 -4.87
C GLY A 163 -4.85 9.94 -3.55
N GLY A 164 -5.62 9.67 -2.50
CA GLY A 164 -5.12 9.09 -1.25
C GLY A 164 -5.01 7.57 -1.31
N TYR A 165 -4.62 6.96 -0.20
CA TYR A 165 -4.52 5.51 -0.05
C TYR A 165 -4.89 5.08 1.36
N HIS A 166 -5.34 3.83 1.48
CA HIS A 166 -5.57 3.16 2.75
C HIS A 166 -4.24 2.66 3.30
N LEU A 167 -3.94 3.03 4.54
CA LEU A 167 -2.74 2.59 5.25
C LEU A 167 -3.09 1.94 6.58
N LEU A 168 -2.26 0.97 6.96
CA LEU A 168 -2.22 0.41 8.31
C LEU A 168 -0.89 0.81 8.93
N GLU A 169 -0.93 1.32 10.16
CA GLU A 169 0.29 1.76 10.83
C GLU A 169 0.22 1.60 12.34
N GLN A 170 1.38 1.64 12.97
CA GLN A 170 1.50 2.00 14.37
C GLN A 170 2.30 3.29 14.46
N SER A 171 1.69 4.35 14.98
CA SER A 171 2.35 5.67 15.01
C SER A 171 2.15 6.39 16.33
N TYR A 172 3.17 7.15 16.73
CA TYR A 172 3.09 8.00 17.92
C TYR A 172 2.00 9.05 17.78
N GLY A 173 1.88 9.67 16.59
CA GLY A 173 0.89 10.71 16.30
C GLY A 173 -0.56 10.22 16.39
N ALA A 174 -0.83 8.96 16.02
CA ALA A 174 -2.15 8.34 16.18
C ALA A 174 -2.38 7.74 17.58
N GLY A 175 -1.36 7.69 18.43
CA GLY A 175 -1.42 7.11 19.78
C GLY A 175 -1.32 5.59 19.83
N GLY A 176 -1.09 4.92 18.70
CA GLY A 176 -1.04 3.46 18.63
C GLY A 176 -1.29 2.91 17.23
N THR A 177 -1.71 1.64 17.18
CA THR A 177 -2.06 0.97 15.92
C THR A 177 -3.39 1.47 15.37
N THR A 178 -3.44 1.76 14.07
CA THR A 178 -4.62 2.31 13.41
C THR A 178 -4.67 1.95 11.92
N ALA A 179 -5.86 2.11 11.34
CA ALA A 179 -6.09 2.14 9.91
C ALA A 179 -6.65 3.51 9.53
N ARG A 180 -6.10 4.16 8.49
CA ARG A 180 -6.59 5.45 8.01
C ARG A 180 -6.37 5.64 6.51
N VAL A 181 -6.98 6.68 5.96
CA VAL A 181 -6.70 7.18 4.62
C VAL A 181 -5.75 8.37 4.73
N ALA A 182 -4.74 8.44 3.86
CA ALA A 182 -3.78 9.54 3.81
C ALA A 182 -3.45 9.95 2.37
N ASP A 183 -2.94 11.17 2.20
CA ASP A 183 -2.36 11.61 0.94
C ASP A 183 -1.02 10.89 0.69
N TYR A 184 -0.83 10.40 -0.53
CA TYR A 184 0.40 9.71 -0.90
C TYR A 184 1.60 10.68 -0.99
N PRO A 185 2.82 10.27 -0.58
CA PRO A 185 3.16 8.94 -0.04
C PRO A 185 2.86 8.76 1.46
N TYR A 186 2.99 9.80 2.28
CA TYR A 186 2.56 9.77 3.68
C TYR A 186 2.28 11.21 4.12
N ASP A 187 1.00 11.58 4.11
CA ASP A 187 0.53 12.96 4.29
C ASP A 187 1.25 13.97 3.37
N GLY A 188 1.58 13.52 2.15
CA GLY A 188 2.26 14.30 1.11
C GLY A 188 3.77 14.52 1.29
N MET A 189 4.42 13.88 2.28
CA MET A 189 5.85 14.07 2.54
C MET A 189 6.73 13.31 1.51
N PRO A 190 7.56 14.00 0.70
CA PRO A 190 8.21 13.41 -0.48
C PRO A 190 9.35 12.41 -0.18
N GLU A 191 9.89 12.41 1.02
CA GLU A 191 10.90 11.46 1.54
C GLU A 191 10.43 10.01 1.73
N TYR A 192 9.13 9.75 1.61
CA TYR A 192 8.58 8.40 1.75
C TYR A 192 8.56 7.69 0.41
N HIS A 193 9.14 6.50 0.37
CA HIS A 193 9.28 5.72 -0.85
C HIS A 193 8.64 4.34 -0.69
N PRO A 194 8.10 3.74 -1.77
CA PRO A 194 7.47 2.44 -1.70
C PRO A 194 8.49 1.30 -1.88
N PHE A 195 8.30 0.25 -1.10
CA PHE A 195 9.16 -0.92 -1.07
C PHE A 195 8.33 -2.19 -0.92
N ARG A 196 8.91 -3.31 -1.35
CA ARG A 196 8.32 -4.64 -1.27
C ARG A 196 9.25 -5.60 -0.56
N TYR A 197 8.68 -6.46 0.26
CA TYR A 197 9.38 -7.59 0.87
C TYR A 197 9.60 -8.70 -0.18
N ASP A 198 10.84 -9.20 -0.27
CA ASP A 198 11.26 -10.08 -1.37
C ASP A 198 10.58 -11.46 -1.37
N ASN A 199 10.08 -11.90 -0.21
CA ASN A 199 9.39 -13.19 -0.09
C ASN A 199 7.86 -13.07 -0.19
N ILE A 200 7.31 -11.93 -0.61
CA ILE A 200 5.91 -11.86 -1.04
C ILE A 200 5.76 -12.61 -2.38
N VAL A 201 4.79 -13.53 -2.48
CA VAL A 201 4.72 -14.49 -3.60
C VAL A 201 3.59 -14.26 -4.62
N ASP A 202 2.71 -13.30 -4.40
CA ASP A 202 1.54 -13.00 -5.25
C ASP A 202 1.49 -11.56 -5.79
#